data_AF-A0A6I3STM4-F1
#
_entry.id   AF-A0A6I3STM4-F1
#
_cell.length_a   1.000
_cell.length_b   1.000
_cell.length_c   1.000
_cell.angle_alpha   90.00
_cell.angle_beta   90.00
_cell.angle_gamma   90.00
#
_symmetry.space_group_name_H-M   'P 1'
#
loop_
_entity.id
_entity.type
_entity.pdbx_description
1 polymer ?
#
loop_
_entity_poly.entity_id
_entity_poly.type
_entity_poly.pdbx_seq_one_letter_code
_entity_poly.pdbx_strand_id
1 'polypeptide(L)'
;MKNSYFRCVVAALAVMLTGCAVQHVPATLAAISPASAVLSTAGVITLDTGYTRVLNSGSRWLAVGTVAQGTVHKPVGDVFTLEGSHIHEAWLVLDQGRLVGFYLPAERSFSPLATPIPLSFN
;
A
#
# COMPACT_ATOMS: atom_id res chain seq x y z
N MET A 1 34.12 42.53 -36.53
CA MET A 1 32.72 42.41 -37.00
C MET A 1 32.53 41.06 -37.69
N LYS A 2 31.94 40.09 -36.98
CA LYS A 2 31.05 39.03 -37.51
C LYS A 2 30.57 38.23 -36.29
N ASN A 3 29.46 38.71 -35.75
CA ASN A 3 28.64 38.05 -34.74
C ASN A 3 28.05 36.77 -35.34
N SER A 4 28.12 35.66 -34.62
CA SER A 4 27.24 34.50 -34.84
C SER A 4 26.95 33.84 -33.50
N TYR A 5 26.27 34.62 -32.66
CA TYR A 5 25.51 34.19 -31.50
C TYR A 5 24.24 33.46 -31.98
N PHE A 6 24.32 32.17 -32.32
CA PHE A 6 23.10 31.44 -32.62
C PHE A 6 23.26 29.94 -32.46
N ARG A 7 23.47 29.47 -31.21
CA ARG A 7 23.31 28.06 -30.81
C ARG A 7 23.50 27.89 -29.30
N CYS A 8 22.73 28.62 -28.50
CA CYS A 8 22.76 28.48 -27.03
C CYS A 8 21.39 28.27 -26.39
N VAL A 9 20.29 28.14 -27.13
CA VAL A 9 18.96 28.13 -26.51
C VAL A 9 18.05 27.11 -27.17
N VAL A 10 18.26 25.83 -26.88
CA VAL A 10 17.14 24.89 -26.67
C VAL A 10 17.56 24.03 -25.48
N ALA A 11 17.58 24.66 -24.31
CA ALA A 11 17.74 23.97 -23.04
C ALA A 11 16.55 23.01 -22.87
N ALA A 12 16.87 21.73 -22.72
CA ALA A 12 15.94 20.65 -22.47
C ALA A 12 15.12 20.94 -21.20
N LEU A 13 13.89 21.40 -21.38
CA LEU A 13 12.94 21.59 -20.30
C LEU A 13 12.28 20.24 -19.99
N ALA A 14 13.04 19.34 -19.35
CA ALA A 14 12.49 18.13 -18.75
C ALA A 14 11.81 18.52 -17.43
N VAL A 15 10.54 18.94 -17.53
CA VAL A 15 9.68 19.21 -16.38
C VAL A 15 9.40 17.88 -15.67
N MET A 16 10.17 17.58 -14.63
CA MET A 16 9.89 16.49 -13.71
C MET A 16 8.70 16.89 -12.83
N LEU A 17 7.50 16.44 -13.20
CA LEU A 17 6.31 16.50 -12.34
C LEU A 17 6.46 15.47 -11.22
N THR A 18 7.08 15.84 -10.11
CA THR A 18 6.99 15.08 -8.86
C THR A 18 5.63 15.37 -8.23
N GLY A 19 4.61 14.61 -8.63
CA GLY A 19 3.33 14.58 -7.91
C GLY A 19 3.51 13.85 -6.59
N CYS A 20 3.29 14.54 -5.46
CA CYS A 20 3.10 13.91 -4.15
C CYS A 20 1.73 13.22 -4.11
N ALA A 21 1.54 12.20 -4.94
CA ALA A 21 0.44 11.27 -4.79
C ALA A 21 0.90 10.12 -3.88
N VAL A 22 -0.01 9.58 -3.06
CA VAL A 22 0.21 8.37 -2.26
C VAL A 22 0.86 7.31 -3.16
N GLN A 23 1.99 6.73 -2.72
CA GLN A 23 2.78 5.83 -3.56
C GLN A 23 2.03 4.52 -3.79
N HIS A 24 1.26 4.45 -4.88
CA HIS A 24 0.61 3.22 -5.32
C HIS A 24 1.50 2.54 -6.36
N VAL A 25 1.97 1.34 -6.06
CA VAL A 25 2.75 0.52 -7.01
C VAL A 25 1.82 -0.53 -7.60
N PRO A 26 1.68 -0.66 -8.93
CA PRO A 26 0.89 -1.72 -9.54
C PRO A 26 1.26 -3.10 -8.97
N ALA A 27 0.27 -3.90 -8.59
CA ALA A 27 0.48 -5.19 -7.94
C ALA A 27 -0.48 -6.24 -8.52
N THR A 28 0.10 -7.36 -8.96
CA THR A 28 -0.67 -8.51 -9.42
C THR A 28 -0.88 -9.49 -8.28
N LEU A 29 -2.13 -9.73 -7.91
CA LEU A 29 -2.50 -10.72 -6.90
C LEU A 29 -2.46 -12.14 -7.50
N ALA A 30 -1.51 -12.95 -7.03
CA ALA A 30 -1.49 -14.38 -7.30
C ALA A 30 -2.39 -15.11 -6.29
N ALA A 31 -3.57 -15.53 -6.73
CA ALA A 31 -4.57 -16.15 -5.86
C ALA A 31 -4.12 -17.53 -5.35
N ILE A 32 -4.51 -17.85 -4.12
CA ILE A 32 -4.31 -19.17 -3.48
C ILE A 32 -5.65 -19.71 -2.98
N SER A 33 -5.66 -20.97 -2.52
CA SER A 33 -6.81 -21.50 -1.77
C SER A 33 -6.97 -20.70 -0.48
N PRO A 34 -8.14 -20.06 -0.22
CA PRO A 34 -8.30 -19.18 0.92
C PRO A 34 -8.10 -19.90 2.25
N ALA A 35 -7.31 -19.31 3.15
CA ALA A 35 -7.11 -19.82 4.50
C ALA A 35 -7.58 -18.79 5.54
N SER A 36 -8.38 -19.24 6.51
CA SER A 36 -8.86 -18.40 7.61
C SER A 36 -7.71 -18.07 8.56
N ALA A 37 -7.66 -16.82 8.99
CA ALA A 37 -6.67 -16.32 9.93
C ALA A 37 -7.35 -15.36 10.93
N VAL A 38 -7.05 -15.50 12.22
CA VAL A 38 -7.60 -14.62 13.26
C VAL A 38 -6.47 -13.82 13.89
N LEU A 39 -6.60 -12.49 13.90
CA LEU A 39 -5.55 -11.64 14.44
C LEU A 39 -5.42 -11.88 15.95
N SER A 40 -4.24 -12.29 16.41
CA SER A 40 -4.03 -12.68 17.82
C SER A 40 -3.83 -11.47 18.74
N THR A 41 -3.28 -10.38 18.20
CA THR A 41 -2.89 -9.19 18.97
C THR A 41 -3.41 -7.95 18.26
N ALA A 42 -3.89 -6.96 19.03
CA ALA A 42 -4.28 -5.68 18.46
C ALA A 42 -3.06 -4.94 17.90
N GLY A 43 -3.22 -4.25 16.78
CA GLY A 43 -2.20 -3.42 16.15
C GLY A 43 -2.72 -2.02 15.86
N VAL A 44 -1.85 -1.02 15.91
CA VAL A 44 -2.19 0.36 15.53
C VAL A 44 -1.44 0.69 14.25
N ILE A 45 -2.19 1.00 13.20
CA ILE A 45 -1.68 1.50 11.93
C ILE A 45 -1.66 3.01 12.02
N THR A 46 -0.55 3.64 11.63
CA THR A 46 -0.47 5.08 11.37
C THR A 46 0.01 5.27 9.94
N LEU A 47 -0.80 5.95 9.11
CA LEU A 47 -0.41 6.32 7.76
C LEU A 47 0.34 7.66 7.77
N ASP A 48 1.06 7.95 6.69
CA ASP A 48 1.78 9.23 6.52
C ASP A 48 0.86 10.46 6.53
N THR A 49 -0.44 10.25 6.29
CA THR A 49 -1.49 11.28 6.39
C THR A 49 -1.84 11.64 7.83
N GLY A 50 -1.30 10.91 8.83
CA GLY A 50 -1.69 11.00 10.23
C GLY A 50 -2.94 10.19 10.58
N TYR A 51 -3.61 9.60 9.59
CA TYR A 51 -4.73 8.71 9.83
C TYR A 51 -4.26 7.49 10.65
N THR A 52 -4.98 7.23 11.74
CA THR A 52 -4.68 6.12 12.64
C THR A 52 -5.86 5.16 12.67
N ARG A 53 -5.57 3.86 12.59
CA ARG A 53 -6.59 2.82 12.69
C ARG A 53 -6.14 1.66 13.57
N VAL A 54 -7.06 1.21 14.42
CA VAL A 54 -6.86 0.03 15.25
C VAL A 54 -7.29 -1.22 14.49
N LEU A 55 -6.40 -2.20 14.42
CA LEU A 55 -6.69 -3.58 14.09
C LEU A 55 -7.01 -4.31 15.39
N ASN A 56 -8.26 -4.72 15.58
CA ASN A 56 -8.66 -5.40 16.80
C ASN A 56 -8.18 -6.86 16.83
N SER A 57 -7.69 -7.31 17.98
CA SER A 57 -7.53 -8.74 18.25
C SER A 57 -8.87 -9.47 18.08
N GLY A 58 -8.83 -10.69 17.55
CA GLY A 58 -10.03 -11.47 17.22
C GLY A 58 -10.68 -11.11 15.89
N SER A 59 -10.19 -10.08 15.18
CA SER A 59 -10.64 -9.79 13.82
C SER A 59 -10.29 -10.94 12.87
N ARG A 60 -11.22 -11.23 11.95
CA ARG A 60 -11.12 -12.38 11.03
C ARG A 60 -10.67 -11.92 9.65
N TRP A 61 -9.76 -12.68 9.08
CA TRP A 61 -9.14 -12.41 7.80
C TRP A 61 -9.03 -13.71 6.99
N LEU A 62 -8.92 -13.57 5.67
CA LEU A 62 -8.66 -14.66 4.74
C LEU A 62 -7.37 -14.38 3.99
N ALA A 63 -6.38 -15.25 4.11
CA ALA A 63 -5.24 -15.26 3.20
C ALA A 63 -5.75 -15.66 1.82
N VAL A 64 -5.77 -14.73 0.86
CA VAL A 64 -6.41 -14.90 -0.46
C VAL A 64 -5.40 -14.97 -1.60
N GLY A 65 -4.15 -14.59 -1.36
CA GLY A 65 -3.10 -14.64 -2.38
C GLY A 65 -1.80 -14.02 -1.91
N THR A 66 -0.90 -13.80 -2.86
CA THR A 66 0.39 -13.14 -2.64
C THR A 66 0.60 -12.03 -3.67
N VAL A 67 1.36 -11.02 -3.27
CA VAL A 67 1.99 -10.04 -4.14
C VAL A 67 3.50 -10.10 -3.91
N ALA A 68 4.29 -9.35 -4.68
CA ALA A 68 5.75 -9.33 -4.52
C ALA A 68 6.22 -8.98 -3.10
N GLN A 69 5.42 -8.20 -2.38
CA GLN A 69 5.70 -7.71 -1.03
C GLN A 69 5.23 -8.65 0.08
N GLY A 70 4.46 -9.71 -0.21
CA GLY A 70 4.00 -10.64 0.82
C GLY A 70 2.59 -11.23 0.60
N THR A 71 2.06 -11.83 1.66
CA THR A 71 0.76 -12.50 1.65
C THR A 71 -0.38 -11.52 1.91
N VAL A 72 -1.39 -11.56 1.05
CA VAL A 72 -2.55 -10.69 1.08
C VAL A 72 -3.68 -11.31 1.90
N HIS A 73 -4.14 -10.57 2.91
CA HIS A 73 -5.19 -10.97 3.83
C HIS A 73 -6.40 -10.04 3.70
N LYS A 74 -7.53 -10.59 3.23
CA LYS A 74 -8.80 -9.89 3.05
C LYS A 74 -9.62 -9.91 4.34
N PRO A 75 -10.25 -8.80 4.78
CA PRO A 75 -11.11 -8.80 5.96
C PRO A 75 -12.37 -9.67 5.76
N VAL A 76 -12.87 -10.27 6.84
CA VAL A 76 -14.10 -11.08 6.85
C VAL A 76 -15.15 -10.42 7.74
N GLY A 77 -16.35 -10.23 7.20
CA GLY A 77 -17.49 -9.69 7.95
C GLY A 77 -17.51 -8.16 8.08
N ASP A 78 -16.51 -7.47 7.54
CA ASP A 78 -16.44 -6.01 7.47
C ASP A 78 -15.57 -5.58 6.26
N VAL A 79 -15.69 -4.32 5.85
CA VAL A 79 -14.81 -3.69 4.86
C VAL A 79 -13.73 -2.91 5.60
N PHE A 80 -12.47 -3.26 5.35
CA PHE A 80 -11.35 -2.50 5.89
C PHE A 80 -11.00 -1.38 4.90
N THR A 81 -11.14 -0.13 5.32
CA THR A 81 -10.76 1.05 4.54
C THR A 81 -9.56 1.80 5.12
N LEU A 82 -8.83 2.51 4.25
CA LEU A 82 -7.82 3.48 4.61
C LEU A 82 -8.29 4.88 4.20
N GLU A 83 -8.05 5.87 5.04
CA GLU A 83 -8.35 7.27 4.74
C GLU A 83 -7.05 8.00 4.31
N GLY A 84 -7.00 8.36 3.04
CA GLY A 84 -6.05 9.32 2.50
C GLY A 84 -6.79 10.57 2.00
N SER A 85 -6.43 11.08 0.83
CA SER A 85 -7.25 12.09 0.14
C SER A 85 -8.64 11.54 -0.25
N HIS A 86 -8.77 10.21 -0.33
CA HIS A 86 -10.03 9.48 -0.52
C HIS A 86 -10.05 8.25 0.39
N ILE A 87 -11.23 7.63 0.52
CA ILE A 87 -11.42 6.37 1.24
C ILE A 87 -11.20 5.22 0.27
N HIS A 88 -10.26 4.32 0.58
CA HIS A 88 -9.93 3.16 -0.25
C HIS A 88 -10.21 1.87 0.53
N GLU A 89 -10.86 0.88 -0.09
CA GLU A 89 -10.84 -0.49 0.44
C GLU A 89 -9.39 -0.99 0.42
N ALA A 90 -8.99 -1.70 1.48
CA ALA A 90 -7.63 -2.16 1.66
C ALA A 90 -7.57 -3.53 2.33
N TRP A 91 -6.69 -4.38 1.83
CA TRP A 91 -6.40 -5.71 2.39
C TRP A 91 -4.98 -5.70 2.94
N LEU A 92 -4.74 -6.41 4.05
CA LEU A 92 -3.42 -6.38 4.70
C LEU A 92 -2.41 -7.15 3.85
N VAL A 93 -1.18 -6.64 3.74
CA VAL A 93 -0.05 -7.38 3.15
C VAL A 93 0.96 -7.65 4.24
N LEU A 94 1.17 -8.93 4.53
CA LEU A 94 2.12 -9.37 5.54
C LEU A 94 3.34 -10.02 4.93
N ASP A 95 4.48 -9.67 5.47
CA ASP A 95 5.75 -10.34 5.22
C ASP A 95 6.40 -10.68 6.56
N GLN A 96 6.83 -11.93 6.72
CA GLN A 96 7.53 -12.43 7.92
C GLN A 96 6.90 -12.00 9.27
N GLY A 97 5.57 -12.02 9.37
CA GLY A 97 4.86 -11.64 10.61
C GLY A 97 4.79 -10.13 10.86
N ARG A 98 4.98 -9.31 9.83
CA ARG A 98 4.85 -7.85 9.90
C ARG A 98 3.89 -7.36 8.82
N LEU A 99 3.05 -6.41 9.17
CA LEU A 99 2.28 -5.64 8.20
C LEU A 99 3.24 -4.69 7.48
N VAL A 100 3.44 -4.88 6.19
CA VAL A 100 4.33 -4.05 5.37
C VAL A 100 3.57 -3.05 4.50
N GLY A 101 2.26 -3.21 4.38
CA GLY A 101 1.42 -2.33 3.59
C GLY A 101 0.07 -2.96 3.30
N PHE A 102 -0.56 -2.47 2.23
CA PHE A 102 -1.92 -2.79 1.87
C PHE A 102 -2.05 -3.06 0.38
N TYR A 103 -2.86 -4.06 0.04
CA TYR A 103 -3.31 -4.29 -1.32
C TYR A 103 -4.66 -3.59 -1.51
N LEU A 104 -4.76 -2.77 -2.54
CA LEU A 104 -5.95 -2.01 -2.89
C LEU A 104 -6.66 -2.72 -4.05
N PRO A 105 -7.79 -3.42 -3.82
CA PRO A 105 -8.36 -4.33 -4.79
C PRO A 105 -8.98 -3.63 -6.00
N ALA A 106 -9.54 -2.43 -5.83
CA ALA A 106 -10.13 -1.66 -6.92
C ALA A 106 -9.04 -1.12 -7.86
N GLU A 107 -7.93 -0.68 -7.30
CA GLU A 107 -6.79 -0.09 -7.99
C GLU A 107 -5.79 -1.14 -8.50
N ARG A 108 -5.85 -2.38 -7.98
CA ARG A 108 -4.87 -3.45 -8.23
C ARG A 108 -3.45 -2.99 -7.97
N SER A 109 -3.26 -2.37 -6.81
CA SER A 109 -2.00 -1.75 -6.42
C SER A 109 -1.64 -2.10 -4.98
N PHE A 110 -0.36 -1.93 -4.67
CA PHE A 110 0.19 -1.98 -3.34
C PHE A 110 0.45 -0.56 -2.84
N SER A 111 0.02 -0.29 -1.61
CA SER A 111 0.30 0.93 -0.86
C SER A 111 1.18 0.60 0.34
N PRO A 112 2.42 1.13 0.43
CA PRO A 112 3.36 0.80 1.49
C PRO A 112 2.91 1.41 2.82
N LEU A 113 3.20 0.71 3.92
CA LEU A 113 3.18 1.29 5.25
C LEU A 113 4.58 1.81 5.59
N ALA A 114 4.71 3.09 5.94
CA ALA A 114 6.02 3.71 6.19
C ALA A 114 6.84 3.01 7.28
N THR A 115 6.17 2.48 8.31
CA THR A 115 6.81 1.69 9.37
C THR A 115 6.13 0.33 9.50
N PRO A 116 6.80 -0.79 9.14
CA PRO A 116 6.21 -2.10 9.29
C PRO A 116 5.92 -2.44 10.76
N ILE A 117 4.69 -2.81 11.07
CA ILE A 117 4.26 -3.17 12.43
C ILE A 117 4.21 -4.69 12.60
N PRO A 118 4.70 -5.26 13.71
CA PRO A 118 4.51 -6.67 14.01
C PRO A 118 3.02 -7.02 14.10
N LEU A 119 2.59 -8.09 13.43
CA LEU A 119 1.25 -8.66 13.54
C LEU A 119 1.33 -10.17 13.56
N SER A 120 0.46 -10.81 14.34
CA SER A 120 0.40 -12.27 14.43
C SER A 120 -1.02 -12.77 14.20
N PHE A 121 -1.12 -13.86 13.45
CA PHE A 121 -2.35 -14.59 13.22
C PHE A 121 -2.28 -15.95 13.91
N ASN A 122 -3.44 -16.42 14.38
CA ASN A 122 -3.68 -17.79 14.86
C ASN A 122 -4.55 -18.54 13.86
#